data_AF-G4TLE6-F1
#
_entry.id   AF-G4TLE6-F1
#
_cell.length_a   1.000
_cell.length_b   1.000
_cell.length_c   1.000
_cell.angle_alpha   90.00
_cell.angle_beta   90.00
_cell.angle_gamma   90.00
#
_symmetry.space_group_name_H-M   'P 1'
#
loop_
_entity.id
_entity.type
_entity.pdbx_description
1 polymer ?
#
loop_
_entity_poly.entity_id
_entity_poly.type
_entity_poly.pdbx_seq_one_letter_code
_entity_poly.pdbx_strand_id
1 'polypeptide(L)'
;MACCGCFVPAEYASFKFFDSLLSRLSNEDDLERSLSTFSNEMITASMILGSRVLIDELGRGTSPQEGIGIAHAIAEELIARKCIVLFTTHFTDLPSTLARYPSVVNLHLSVQNARINTGGMRMLYDYKVCDGASKEGVHYGLELAKLADLPGNVLTEATKVAKLLKERELERKRSERLTNHCFVVYCSLDANVCVTQLATQLKQILNISTLPDADLARYLLRLQNNVGDELEKTFLDGE
;
A
#
# COMPACT_ATOMS: atom_id res chain seq x y z
N MET A 1 11.60 15.67 -26.67
CA MET A 1 12.78 16.56 -26.84
C MET A 1 14.05 15.73 -27.07
N ALA A 2 14.53 14.96 -26.10
CA ALA A 2 15.74 14.14 -26.26
C ALA A 2 15.69 13.18 -27.47
N CYS A 3 14.62 12.40 -27.62
CA CYS A 3 14.47 11.47 -28.75
C CYS A 3 14.35 12.16 -30.12
N CYS A 4 14.01 13.44 -30.15
CA CYS A 4 13.90 14.23 -31.38
C CYS A 4 15.23 14.93 -31.73
N GLY A 5 16.31 14.71 -30.96
CA GLY A 5 17.59 15.39 -31.16
C GLY A 5 17.61 16.86 -30.70
N CYS A 6 16.68 17.27 -29.84
CA CYS A 6 16.60 18.64 -29.31
C CYS A 6 17.17 18.73 -27.89
N PHE A 7 17.73 19.90 -27.54
CA PHE A 7 18.14 20.22 -26.17
C PHE A 7 16.97 20.03 -25.19
N VAL A 8 17.28 19.57 -23.98
CA VAL A 8 16.31 19.38 -22.90
C VAL A 8 16.50 20.44 -21.82
N PRO A 9 15.42 20.94 -21.19
CA PRO A 9 15.50 21.95 -20.14
C PRO A 9 15.94 21.32 -18.81
N ALA A 10 17.22 20.98 -18.70
CA ALA A 10 17.85 20.43 -17.50
C ALA A 10 19.32 20.83 -17.46
N GLU A 11 19.89 20.98 -16.26
CA GLU A 11 21.34 21.19 -16.09
C GLU A 11 22.13 19.97 -16.57
N TYR A 12 21.63 18.76 -16.27
CA TYR A 12 22.14 17.50 -16.77
C TYR A 12 20.99 16.51 -16.93
N ALA A 13 20.99 15.74 -18.02
CA ALA A 13 20.01 14.69 -18.23
C ALA A 13 20.62 13.49 -18.95
N SER A 14 20.32 12.30 -18.44
CA SER A 14 20.68 11.02 -19.07
C SER A 14 19.41 10.19 -19.23
N PHE A 15 19.15 9.74 -20.47
CA PHE A 15 17.96 8.99 -20.81
C PHE A 15 18.34 7.62 -21.33
N LYS A 16 17.62 6.58 -20.89
CA LYS A 16 17.58 5.32 -21.62
C LYS A 16 16.62 5.47 -22.80
N PHE A 17 16.99 4.92 -23.96
CA PHE A 17 16.06 4.82 -25.08
C PHE A 17 14.84 3.99 -24.68
N PHE A 18 13.67 4.40 -25.16
CA PHE A 18 12.41 3.72 -24.91
C PHE A 18 11.53 3.76 -26.16
N ASP A 19 10.77 2.69 -26.34
CA ASP A 19 9.94 2.51 -27.54
C ASP A 19 8.65 3.33 -27.46
N SER A 20 8.06 3.44 -26.27
CA SER A 20 6.81 4.14 -26.03
C SER A 20 6.78 4.79 -24.65
N LEU A 21 6.11 5.94 -24.57
CA LEU A 21 5.69 6.57 -23.32
C LEU A 21 4.17 6.61 -23.33
N LEU A 22 3.56 5.82 -22.46
CA LEU A 22 2.10 5.77 -22.31
C LEU A 22 1.70 6.62 -21.11
N SER A 23 0.52 7.22 -21.17
CA SER A 23 0.01 8.04 -20.09
C SER A 23 -1.47 7.81 -19.87
N ARG A 24 -1.85 7.64 -18.61
CA ARG A 24 -3.22 7.81 -18.15
C ARG A 24 -3.27 9.08 -17.31
N LEU A 25 -3.72 10.16 -17.92
CA LEU A 25 -3.95 11.45 -17.28
C LEU A 25 -5.44 11.66 -17.07
N SER A 26 -5.84 12.30 -15.97
CA SER A 26 -7.24 12.39 -15.53
C SER A 26 -8.09 13.43 -16.28
N ASN A 27 -7.71 13.84 -17.49
CA ASN A 27 -8.25 15.04 -18.15
C ASN A 27 -9.25 14.82 -19.30
N GLU A 28 -9.78 13.62 -19.50
CA GLU A 28 -10.66 13.34 -20.65
C GLU A 28 -11.91 12.60 -20.18
N ASP A 29 -12.95 13.37 -19.83
CA ASP A 29 -14.34 12.86 -19.81
C ASP A 29 -14.80 12.77 -21.27
N ASP A 30 -14.58 11.61 -21.88
CA ASP A 30 -14.99 11.33 -23.24
C ASP A 30 -16.51 11.08 -23.27
N LEU A 31 -17.29 12.16 -23.45
CA LEU A 31 -18.76 12.15 -23.42
C LEU A 31 -19.37 11.30 -24.55
N GLU A 32 -18.59 10.97 -25.59
CA GLU A 32 -19.06 10.26 -26.79
C GLU A 32 -19.13 8.74 -26.62
N ARG A 33 -18.45 8.16 -25.61
CA ARG A 33 -18.52 6.73 -25.33
C ARG A 33 -19.60 6.47 -24.28
N SER A 34 -20.59 5.63 -24.60
CA SER A 34 -21.64 5.16 -23.67
C SER A 34 -21.12 4.25 -22.53
N LEU A 35 -19.87 4.42 -22.11
CA LEU A 35 -19.22 3.69 -21.03
C LEU A 35 -19.04 4.62 -19.83
N SER A 36 -19.07 4.07 -18.62
CA SER A 36 -18.72 4.86 -17.44
C SER A 36 -17.27 5.33 -17.54
N THR A 37 -16.98 6.51 -16.97
CA THR A 37 -15.62 7.07 -16.90
C THR A 37 -14.64 6.08 -16.28
N PHE A 38 -15.08 5.37 -15.23
CA PHE A 38 -14.32 4.31 -14.59
C PHE A 38 -14.06 3.10 -15.50
N SER A 39 -15.04 2.67 -16.30
CA SER A 39 -14.84 1.57 -17.26
C SER A 39 -13.82 1.94 -18.34
N ASN A 40 -13.87 3.17 -18.86
CA ASN A 40 -12.89 3.65 -19.84
C ASN A 40 -11.48 3.77 -19.24
N GLU A 41 -11.41 4.17 -17.97
CA GLU A 41 -10.18 4.20 -17.18
C GLU A 41 -9.56 2.79 -17.06
N MET A 42 -10.37 1.77 -16.72
CA MET A 42 -9.88 0.40 -16.59
C MET A 42 -9.41 -0.21 -17.92
N ILE A 43 -10.13 0.05 -19.00
CA ILE A 43 -9.72 -0.37 -20.35
C ILE A 43 -8.38 0.26 -20.71
N THR A 44 -8.24 1.57 -20.50
CA THR A 44 -6.99 2.29 -20.77
C THR A 44 -5.85 1.76 -19.90
N ALA A 45 -6.09 1.53 -18.61
CA ALA A 45 -5.09 0.98 -17.70
C ALA A 45 -4.60 -0.40 -18.16
N SER A 46 -5.50 -1.26 -18.64
CA SER A 46 -5.14 -2.59 -19.18
C SER A 46 -4.23 -2.52 -20.41
N MET A 47 -4.41 -1.51 -21.27
CA MET A 47 -3.59 -1.33 -22.48
C MET A 47 -2.18 -0.83 -22.15
N ILE A 48 -2.01 -0.24 -20.98
CA ILE A 48 -0.79 0.44 -20.56
C ILE A 48 0.20 -0.51 -19.84
N LEU A 49 -0.24 -1.71 -19.49
CA LEU A 49 0.57 -2.73 -18.81
C LEU A 49 1.71 -3.25 -19.72
N GLY A 50 2.94 -2.78 -19.48
CA GLY A 50 4.16 -3.29 -20.15
C GLY A 50 5.06 -2.25 -20.80
N SER A 51 4.68 -0.96 -20.80
CA SER A 51 5.52 0.14 -21.31
C SER A 51 6.01 1.04 -20.18
N ARG A 52 6.69 2.15 -20.50
CA ARG A 52 6.92 3.23 -19.53
C ARG A 52 5.65 4.04 -19.39
N VAL A 53 5.26 4.34 -18.16
CA VAL A 53 3.92 4.84 -17.88
C VAL A 53 3.94 6.06 -16.97
N LEU A 54 3.11 7.04 -17.31
CA LEU A 54 2.65 8.07 -16.40
C LEU A 54 1.19 7.80 -16.01
N ILE A 55 0.92 7.56 -14.73
CA ILE A 55 -0.41 7.28 -14.20
C ILE A 55 -0.79 8.41 -13.25
N ASP A 56 -1.99 8.96 -13.44
CA ASP A 56 -2.54 10.02 -12.61
C ASP A 56 -3.91 9.64 -12.03
N GLU A 57 -3.99 9.64 -10.70
CA GLU A 57 -5.21 9.44 -9.90
C GLU A 57 -6.03 8.19 -10.26
N LEU A 58 -5.36 7.09 -10.59
CA LEU A 58 -6.01 5.84 -10.94
C LEU A 58 -6.85 5.28 -9.77
N GLY A 59 -8.09 4.89 -10.05
CA GLY A 59 -9.03 4.30 -9.09
C GLY A 59 -9.90 5.32 -8.36
N ARG A 60 -9.88 6.60 -8.75
CA ARG A 60 -10.71 7.65 -8.12
C ARG A 60 -12.20 7.54 -8.45
N GLY A 61 -12.55 6.94 -9.58
CA GLY A 61 -13.93 6.82 -10.07
C GLY A 61 -14.80 5.75 -9.37
N THR A 62 -14.28 5.06 -8.35
CA THR A 62 -14.97 3.98 -7.64
C THR A 62 -14.89 4.14 -6.12
N SER A 63 -15.40 3.16 -5.37
CA SER A 63 -15.28 3.14 -3.90
C SER A 63 -13.81 3.23 -3.47
N PRO A 64 -13.47 3.99 -2.40
CA PRO A 64 -12.07 4.18 -2.02
C PRO A 64 -11.31 2.88 -1.73
N GLN A 65 -12.00 1.88 -1.19
CA GLN A 65 -11.41 0.57 -0.87
C GLN A 65 -11.08 -0.23 -2.13
N GLU A 66 -12.02 -0.30 -3.09
CA GLU A 66 -11.77 -0.97 -4.37
C GLU A 66 -10.74 -0.20 -5.21
N GLY A 67 -10.79 1.13 -5.18
CA GLY A 67 -9.86 2.01 -5.89
C GLY A 67 -8.41 1.78 -5.46
N ILE A 68 -8.16 1.71 -4.14
CA ILE A 68 -6.85 1.36 -3.59
C ILE A 68 -6.44 -0.05 -4.02
N GLY A 69 -7.34 -1.04 -3.93
CA GLY A 69 -7.04 -2.43 -4.29
C GLY A 69 -6.64 -2.58 -5.75
N ILE A 70 -7.38 -1.96 -6.66
CA ILE A 70 -7.10 -1.97 -8.10
C ILE A 70 -5.80 -1.22 -8.40
N ALA A 71 -5.61 -0.02 -7.84
CA ALA A 71 -4.39 0.74 -8.01
C ALA A 71 -3.15 -0.03 -7.52
N HIS A 72 -3.26 -0.70 -6.38
CA HIS A 72 -2.22 -1.56 -5.82
C HIS A 72 -1.90 -2.73 -6.75
N ALA A 73 -2.91 -3.47 -7.22
CA ALA A 73 -2.72 -4.62 -8.11
C ALA A 73 -2.05 -4.20 -9.44
N ILE A 74 -2.45 -3.08 -10.01
CA ILE A 74 -1.86 -2.54 -11.24
C ILE A 74 -0.41 -2.10 -11.01
N ALA A 75 -0.14 -1.42 -9.89
CA ALA A 75 1.22 -1.04 -9.53
C ALA A 75 2.13 -2.27 -9.36
N GLU A 76 1.62 -3.32 -8.72
CA GLU A 76 2.34 -4.57 -8.50
C GLU A 76 2.70 -5.27 -9.84
N GLU A 77 1.75 -5.33 -10.78
CA GLU A 77 2.00 -5.88 -12.12
C GLU A 77 3.05 -5.07 -12.89
N LEU A 78 3.01 -3.73 -12.80
CA LEU A 78 3.99 -2.85 -13.43
C LEU A 78 5.40 -3.01 -12.82
N ILE A 79 5.47 -3.22 -11.49
CA ILE A 79 6.71 -3.53 -10.78
C ILE A 79 7.26 -4.88 -11.24
N ALA A 80 6.42 -5.92 -11.33
CA ALA A 80 6.81 -7.25 -11.78
C ALA A 80 7.41 -7.23 -13.19
N ARG A 81 6.83 -6.41 -14.09
CA ARG A 81 7.32 -6.18 -15.45
C ARG A 81 8.54 -5.28 -15.54
N LYS A 82 8.99 -4.69 -14.41
CA LYS A 82 10.12 -3.75 -14.32
C LYS A 82 9.95 -2.53 -15.22
N CYS A 83 8.70 -2.08 -15.36
CA CYS A 83 8.36 -0.86 -16.08
C CYS A 83 8.85 0.38 -15.31
N ILE A 84 9.27 1.42 -16.02
CA ILE A 84 9.54 2.73 -15.39
C ILE A 84 8.22 3.47 -15.33
N VAL A 85 7.74 3.70 -14.11
CA VAL A 85 6.41 4.26 -13.85
C VAL A 85 6.51 5.48 -12.94
N LEU A 86 5.78 6.52 -13.29
CA LEU A 86 5.43 7.63 -12.41
C LEU A 86 3.95 7.48 -12.07
N PHE A 87 3.65 7.31 -10.79
CA PHE A 87 2.28 7.08 -10.30
C PHE A 87 1.92 8.18 -9.30
N THR A 88 1.01 9.07 -9.68
CA THR A 88 0.45 10.08 -8.78
C THR A 88 -0.88 9.59 -8.21
N THR A 89 -1.07 9.77 -6.90
CA THR A 89 -2.24 9.27 -6.18
C THR A 89 -2.62 10.16 -5.00
N HIS A 90 -3.91 10.16 -4.67
CA HIS A 90 -4.44 10.69 -3.42
C HIS A 90 -4.56 9.64 -2.31
N PHE A 91 -4.33 8.36 -2.62
CA PHE A 91 -4.39 7.29 -1.64
C PHE A 91 -3.15 7.31 -0.74
N THR A 92 -3.31 7.68 0.52
CA THR A 92 -2.23 7.73 1.51
C THR A 92 -1.74 6.34 1.92
N ASP A 93 -2.62 5.34 1.86
CA ASP A 93 -2.29 3.96 2.20
C ASP A 93 -1.43 3.28 1.10
N LEU A 94 -1.56 3.69 -0.17
CA LEU A 94 -0.86 3.05 -1.30
C LEU A 94 0.68 3.12 -1.22
N PRO A 95 1.30 4.28 -0.87
CA PRO A 95 2.73 4.35 -0.59
C PRO A 95 3.21 3.38 0.50
N SER A 96 2.35 3.10 1.49
CA SER A 96 2.68 2.21 2.61
C SER A 96 2.60 0.73 2.21
N THR A 97 1.62 0.35 1.38
CA THR A 97 1.48 -1.03 0.88
C THR A 97 2.58 -1.39 -0.12
N LEU A 98 3.00 -0.44 -0.94
CA LEU A 98 4.06 -0.63 -1.94
C LEU A 98 5.48 -0.50 -1.36
N ALA A 99 5.63 0.00 -0.13
CA ALA A 99 6.93 0.17 0.53
C ALA A 99 7.72 -1.14 0.71
N ARG A 100 7.06 -2.30 0.60
CA ARG A 100 7.69 -3.63 0.63
C ARG A 100 8.60 -3.90 -0.57
N TYR A 101 8.41 -3.20 -1.69
CA TYR A 101 9.22 -3.37 -2.88
C TYR A 101 10.41 -2.41 -2.87
N PRO A 102 11.66 -2.90 -2.98
CA PRO A 102 12.85 -2.05 -2.93
C PRO A 102 12.99 -1.14 -4.16
N SER A 103 12.27 -1.42 -5.25
CA SER A 103 12.26 -0.61 -6.46
C SER A 103 11.31 0.60 -6.38
N VAL A 104 10.50 0.69 -5.33
CA VAL A 104 9.50 1.75 -5.16
C VAL A 104 10.12 2.90 -4.36
N VAL A 105 10.00 4.11 -4.91
CA VAL A 105 10.43 5.35 -4.24
C VAL A 105 9.21 6.22 -4.05
N ASN A 106 8.95 6.60 -2.79
CA ASN A 106 7.86 7.49 -2.44
C ASN A 106 8.33 8.94 -2.50
N LEU A 107 7.62 9.76 -3.26
CA LEU A 107 7.88 11.19 -3.44
C LEU A 107 6.60 11.99 -3.16
N HIS A 108 6.74 13.22 -2.69
CA HIS A 108 5.62 14.14 -2.50
C HIS A 108 5.99 15.58 -2.89
N LEU A 109 4.98 16.41 -3.14
CA LEU A 109 5.17 17.84 -3.38
C LEU A 109 5.19 18.60 -2.06
N SER A 110 6.19 19.47 -1.89
CA SER A 110 6.36 20.29 -0.69
C SER A 110 5.38 21.46 -0.68
N VAL A 111 4.76 21.66 0.48
CA VAL A 111 3.81 22.74 0.75
C VAL A 111 4.16 23.38 2.08
N GLN A 112 4.29 24.70 2.08
CA GLN A 112 4.58 25.49 3.28
C GLN A 112 3.35 26.29 3.72
N ASN A 113 3.11 26.29 5.03
CA ASN A 113 2.03 27.09 5.61
C ASN A 113 2.61 28.41 6.11
N ALA A 114 2.37 29.50 5.38
CA ALA A 114 2.78 30.84 5.80
C ALA A 114 1.67 31.53 6.59
N ARG A 115 2.02 32.12 7.74
CA ARG A 115 1.10 33.00 8.48
C ARG A 115 1.21 34.40 7.92
N ILE A 116 0.08 34.98 7.53
CA ILE A 116 -0.01 36.40 7.19
C ILE A 116 -0.23 37.18 8.49
N ASN A 117 0.46 38.32 8.64
CA ASN A 117 0.37 39.22 9.80
C ASN A 117 -1.07 39.71 10.10
N THR A 118 -2.01 39.56 9.18
CA THR A 118 -3.44 39.90 9.31
C THR A 118 -4.32 38.75 9.84
N GLY A 119 -3.74 37.66 10.34
CA GLY A 119 -4.49 36.53 10.93
C GLY A 119 -4.96 35.47 9.92
N GLY A 120 -4.63 35.63 8.64
CA GLY A 120 -4.86 34.64 7.58
C GLY A 120 -3.72 33.63 7.47
N MET A 121 -4.04 32.36 7.17
CA MET A 121 -3.06 31.33 6.83
C MET A 121 -3.04 31.20 5.29
N ARG A 122 -1.87 31.28 4.67
CA ARG A 122 -1.68 31.12 3.23
C ARG A 122 -0.83 29.89 2.95
N MET A 123 -1.34 29.02 2.09
CA MET A 123 -0.59 27.89 1.56
C MET A 123 0.34 28.40 0.45
N LEU A 124 1.64 28.15 0.61
CA LEU A 124 2.65 28.40 -0.41
C LEU A 124 3.08 27.07 -1.01
N TYR A 125 2.90 26.95 -2.32
CA TYR A 125 3.33 25.81 -3.10
C TYR A 125 4.75 26.06 -3.55
N ASP A 126 5.70 25.28 -3.02
CA ASP A 126 7.10 25.41 -3.40
C ASP A 126 7.37 24.78 -4.77
N TYR A 127 6.45 23.94 -5.27
CA TYR A 127 6.61 23.14 -6.48
C TYR A 127 7.89 22.27 -6.45
N LYS A 128 8.34 21.91 -5.25
CA LYS A 128 9.51 21.06 -5.03
C LYS A 128 9.06 19.64 -4.72
N VAL A 129 9.63 18.67 -5.41
CA VAL A 129 9.46 17.25 -5.10
C VAL A 129 10.44 16.88 -3.98
N CYS A 130 9.94 16.24 -2.93
CA CYS A 130 10.70 15.81 -1.76
C CYS A 130 10.52 14.30 -1.55
N ASP A 131 11.53 13.66 -0.96
CA ASP A 131 11.49 12.25 -0.63
C ASP A 131 10.52 11.94 0.52
N GLY A 132 9.93 10.75 0.47
CA GLY A 132 9.00 10.23 1.47
C GLY A 132 7.53 10.40 1.08
N ALA A 133 6.67 9.68 1.80
CA ALA A 133 5.23 9.85 1.68
C ALA A 133 4.79 11.19 2.31
N SER A 134 3.72 11.77 1.77
CA SER A 134 3.12 12.96 2.35
C SER A 134 2.68 12.69 3.80
N LYS A 135 2.90 13.67 4.69
CA LYS A 135 2.55 13.53 6.11
C LYS A 135 1.04 13.47 6.27
N GLU A 136 0.56 12.35 6.82
CA GLU A 136 -0.84 12.19 7.20
C GLU A 136 -1.26 13.27 8.22
N GLY A 137 -2.21 14.14 7.82
CA GLY A 137 -2.88 15.02 8.77
C GLY A 137 -2.97 16.50 8.41
N VAL A 138 -2.41 16.94 7.28
CA VAL A 138 -2.76 18.27 6.75
C VAL A 138 -4.08 18.13 6.00
N HIS A 139 -5.16 18.70 6.53
CA HIS A 139 -6.45 18.77 5.84
C HIS A 139 -6.35 19.79 4.69
N TYR A 140 -5.57 19.46 3.68
CA TYR A 140 -5.29 20.29 2.52
C TYR A 140 -6.57 20.79 1.85
N GLY A 141 -7.59 19.93 1.74
CA GLY A 141 -8.90 20.30 1.20
C GLY A 141 -9.66 21.33 2.06
N LEU A 142 -9.58 21.24 3.39
CA LEU A 142 -10.24 22.22 4.28
C LEU A 142 -9.49 23.55 4.30
N GLU A 143 -8.15 23.52 4.23
CA GLU A 143 -7.32 24.71 4.12
C GLU A 143 -7.56 25.42 2.78
N LEU A 144 -7.67 24.67 1.68
CA LEU A 144 -8.09 25.20 0.37
C LEU A 144 -9.49 25.80 0.41
N ALA A 145 -10.46 25.14 1.04
CA ALA A 145 -11.81 25.68 1.20
C ALA A 145 -11.80 27.00 1.99
N LYS A 146 -10.93 27.12 3.00
CA LYS A 146 -10.73 28.38 3.73
C LYS A 146 -10.12 29.48 2.85
N LEU A 147 -9.21 29.13 1.94
CA LEU A 147 -8.66 30.06 0.95
C LEU A 147 -9.67 30.46 -0.14
N ALA A 148 -10.65 29.61 -0.42
CA ALA A 148 -11.75 29.87 -1.35
C ALA A 148 -12.91 30.65 -0.71
N ASP A 149 -12.69 31.25 0.46
CA ASP A 149 -13.68 32.03 1.22
C ASP A 149 -15.00 31.28 1.50
N LEU A 150 -14.93 29.96 1.72
CA LEU A 150 -16.08 29.18 2.14
C LEU A 150 -16.59 29.70 3.51
N PRO A 151 -17.92 29.81 3.75
CA PRO A 151 -18.42 30.38 4.98
C PRO A 151 -17.90 29.65 6.23
N GLY A 152 -17.52 30.41 7.26
CA GLY A 152 -16.93 29.87 8.48
C GLY A 152 -17.77 28.77 9.14
N ASN A 153 -19.10 28.91 9.12
CA ASN A 153 -20.04 27.91 9.66
C ASN A 153 -19.96 26.56 8.92
N VAL A 154 -19.72 26.57 7.60
CA VAL A 154 -19.54 25.35 6.81
C VAL A 154 -18.19 24.72 7.12
N LEU A 155 -17.14 25.54 7.23
CA LEU A 155 -15.79 25.06 7.56
C LEU A 155 -15.74 24.45 8.97
N THR A 156 -16.43 25.02 9.95
CA THR A 156 -16.49 24.46 11.31
C THR A 156 -17.15 23.09 11.33
N GLU A 157 -18.27 22.93 10.65
CA GLU A 157 -18.96 21.64 10.58
C GLU A 157 -18.17 20.61 9.76
N ALA A 158 -17.61 21.01 8.62
CA ALA A 158 -16.76 20.13 7.81
C ALA A 158 -15.54 19.64 8.59
N THR A 159 -14.88 20.53 9.36
CA THR A 159 -13.75 20.18 10.22
C THR A 159 -14.16 19.19 11.31
N LYS A 160 -15.32 19.42 11.94
CA LYS A 160 -15.86 18.54 12.98
C LYS A 160 -16.14 17.14 12.45
N VAL A 161 -16.81 17.04 11.30
CA VAL A 161 -17.13 15.76 10.65
C VAL A 161 -15.86 15.03 10.21
N ALA A 162 -14.90 15.73 9.59
CA ALA A 162 -13.63 15.14 9.17
C ALA A 162 -12.85 14.54 10.34
N LYS A 163 -12.83 15.25 11.49
CA LYS A 163 -12.15 14.78 12.70
C LYS A 163 -12.82 13.53 13.28
N LEU A 164 -14.15 13.53 13.34
CA LEU A 164 -14.94 12.40 13.83
C LEU A 164 -14.77 11.13 12.95
N LEU A 165 -14.75 11.28 11.63
CA LEU A 165 -14.51 10.16 10.72
C LEU A 165 -13.10 9.57 10.91
N LYS A 166 -12.09 10.44 11.06
CA LYS A 166 -10.71 10.01 11.31
C LYS A 166 -10.55 9.28 12.64
N GLU A 167 -11.20 9.74 13.70
CA GLU A 167 -11.20 9.08 15.00
C GLU A 167 -11.83 7.68 14.91
N ARG A 168 -12.99 7.55 14.24
CA ARG A 168 -13.63 6.23 14.01
C ARG A 168 -12.75 5.29 13.20
N GLU A 169 -12.08 5.78 12.16
CA GLU A 169 -11.15 4.96 11.38
C GLU A 169 -9.98 4.47 12.21
N LEU A 170 -9.43 5.32 13.09
CA LEU A 170 -8.34 4.96 13.99
C LEU A 170 -8.78 3.92 15.02
N GLU A 171 -9.97 4.07 15.60
CA GLU A 171 -10.57 3.11 16.52
C GLU A 171 -10.79 1.75 15.86
N ARG A 172 -11.32 1.75 14.62
CA ARG A 172 -11.46 0.53 13.82
C ARG A 172 -10.12 -0.14 13.57
N LYS A 173 -9.12 0.60 13.07
CA LYS A 173 -7.75 0.09 12.83
C LYS A 173 -7.12 -0.44 14.12
N ARG A 174 -7.38 0.18 15.27
CA ARG A 174 -6.86 -0.26 16.58
C ARG A 174 -7.53 -1.56 17.04
N SER A 175 -8.85 -1.65 16.89
CA SER A 175 -9.61 -2.87 17.21
C SER A 175 -9.10 -4.05 16.38
N GLU A 176 -8.97 -3.87 15.06
CA GLU A 176 -8.44 -4.90 14.15
C GLU A 176 -7.02 -5.33 14.49
N ARG A 177 -6.14 -4.39 14.84
CA ARG A 177 -4.77 -4.72 15.28
C ARG A 177 -4.76 -5.51 16.58
N LEU A 178 -5.65 -5.20 17.53
CA LEU A 178 -5.76 -5.94 18.79
C LEU A 178 -6.22 -7.38 18.55
N THR A 179 -7.20 -7.58 17.67
CA THR A 179 -7.67 -8.92 17.29
C THR A 179 -6.57 -9.72 16.60
N ASN A 180 -5.90 -9.12 15.61
CA ASN A 180 -4.81 -9.77 14.86
C ASN A 180 -3.58 -10.04 15.73
N HIS A 181 -3.25 -9.14 16.66
CA HIS A 181 -2.13 -9.37 17.58
C HIS A 181 -2.44 -10.46 18.61
N CYS A 182 -3.66 -10.49 19.16
CA CYS A 182 -4.11 -11.58 20.02
C CYS A 182 -4.05 -12.92 19.28
N PHE A 183 -4.47 -12.94 18.01
CA PHE A 183 -4.43 -14.12 17.15
C PHE A 183 -3.01 -14.61 16.86
N VAL A 184 -2.10 -13.74 16.41
CA VAL A 184 -0.70 -14.11 16.16
C VAL A 184 0.00 -14.58 17.43
N VAL A 185 -0.27 -13.94 18.57
CA VAL A 185 0.26 -14.38 19.87
C VAL A 185 -0.27 -15.78 20.20
N TYR A 186 -1.57 -16.04 19.99
CA TYR A 186 -2.20 -17.33 20.23
C TYR A 186 -1.57 -18.45 19.37
N CYS A 187 -1.49 -18.27 18.05
CA CYS A 187 -0.84 -19.23 17.15
C CYS A 187 0.64 -19.47 17.50
N SER A 188 1.37 -18.42 17.91
CA SER A 188 2.77 -18.55 18.32
C SER A 188 2.93 -19.34 19.63
N LEU A 189 1.98 -19.24 20.57
CA LEU A 189 2.01 -20.03 21.79
C LEU A 189 1.77 -21.51 21.49
N ASP A 190 0.75 -21.84 20.69
CA ASP A 190 0.42 -23.23 20.35
C ASP A 190 1.56 -23.92 19.60
N ALA A 191 2.20 -23.23 18.65
CA ALA A 191 3.37 -23.75 17.94
C ALA A 191 4.55 -24.01 18.89
N ASN A 192 4.82 -23.12 19.86
CA ASN A 192 5.90 -23.30 20.84
C ASN A 192 5.61 -24.46 21.81
N VAL A 193 4.34 -24.67 22.20
CA VAL A 193 3.95 -25.83 23.01
C VAL A 193 4.21 -27.14 22.26
N CYS A 194 3.80 -27.23 20.99
CA CYS A 194 4.02 -28.42 20.16
C CYS A 194 5.53 -28.72 19.99
N VAL A 195 6.35 -27.69 19.73
CA VAL A 195 7.83 -27.84 19.61
C VAL A 195 8.48 -28.29 20.92
N THR A 196 8.04 -27.77 22.07
CA THR A 196 8.59 -28.16 23.38
C THR A 196 8.18 -29.59 23.78
N GLN A 197 6.98 -30.04 23.40
CA GLN A 197 6.54 -31.42 23.55
C GLN A 197 7.35 -32.38 22.67
N LEU A 198 7.60 -32.03 21.41
CA LEU A 198 8.47 -32.82 20.53
C LEU A 198 9.89 -32.92 21.11
N ALA A 199 10.46 -31.82 21.57
CA ALA A 199 11.80 -31.80 22.15
C ALA A 199 11.90 -32.66 23.42
N THR A 200 10.87 -32.67 24.27
CA THR A 200 10.86 -33.53 25.46
C THR A 200 10.72 -35.00 25.11
N GLN A 201 9.85 -35.35 24.15
CA GLN A 201 9.72 -36.73 23.65
C GLN A 201 11.01 -37.24 23.01
N LEU A 202 11.67 -36.45 22.16
CA LEU A 202 12.96 -36.82 21.58
C LEU A 202 14.05 -37.01 22.63
N LYS A 203 14.10 -36.16 23.67
CA LYS A 203 15.03 -36.33 24.81
C LYS A 203 14.73 -37.59 25.61
N GLN A 204 13.46 -37.95 25.81
CA GLN A 204 13.08 -39.18 26.50
C GLN A 204 13.49 -40.42 25.71
N ILE A 205 13.28 -40.41 24.39
CA ILE A 205 13.70 -41.50 23.49
C ILE A 205 15.21 -41.66 23.54
N LEU A 206 15.97 -40.56 23.45
CA LEU A 206 17.43 -40.59 23.50
C LEU A 206 17.96 -41.18 24.82
N ASN A 207 17.34 -40.84 25.95
CA ASN A 207 17.84 -41.20 27.28
C ASN A 207 17.35 -42.56 27.79
N ILE A 208 16.22 -43.08 27.28
CA ILE A 208 15.52 -44.22 27.90
C ILE A 208 15.22 -45.35 26.90
N SER A 209 15.23 -45.13 25.58
CA SER A 209 14.71 -46.14 24.67
C SER A 209 15.62 -47.38 24.55
N THR A 210 15.00 -48.54 24.68
CA THR A 210 15.58 -49.88 24.45
C THR A 210 15.04 -50.51 23.16
N LEU A 211 14.49 -49.69 22.26
CA LEU A 211 13.84 -50.13 21.03
C LEU A 211 14.87 -50.59 19.98
N PRO A 212 14.57 -51.63 19.19
CA PRO A 212 15.37 -51.97 18.00
C PRO A 212 15.34 -50.85 16.96
N ASP A 213 16.47 -50.64 16.27
CA ASP A 213 16.67 -49.53 15.31
C ASP A 213 15.57 -49.42 14.25
N ALA A 214 15.04 -50.55 13.77
CA ALA A 214 13.99 -50.59 12.76
C ALA A 214 12.64 -50.05 13.26
N ASP A 215 12.30 -50.30 14.52
CA ASP A 215 11.04 -49.84 15.12
C ASP A 215 11.16 -48.40 15.62
N LEU A 216 12.36 -48.01 16.07
CA LEU A 216 12.69 -46.63 16.41
C LEU A 216 12.53 -45.71 15.19
N ALA A 217 13.04 -46.12 14.02
CA ALA A 217 12.91 -45.36 12.78
C ALA A 217 11.44 -45.15 12.36
N ARG A 218 10.60 -46.20 12.47
CA ARG A 218 9.16 -46.09 12.19
C ARG A 218 8.45 -45.17 13.17
N TYR A 219 8.83 -45.21 14.44
CA TYR A 219 8.25 -44.35 15.46
C TYR A 219 8.60 -42.88 15.24
N LEU A 220 9.86 -42.57 14.92
CA LEU A 220 10.31 -41.21 14.59
C LEU A 220 9.60 -40.65 13.36
N LEU A 221 9.40 -41.46 12.31
CA LEU A 221 8.62 -41.09 11.13
C LEU A 221 7.16 -40.75 11.48
N ARG A 222 6.54 -41.55 12.35
CA ARG A 222 5.17 -41.30 12.81
C ARG A 222 5.09 -40.02 13.63
N LEU A 223 6.06 -39.79 14.51
CA LEU A 223 6.16 -38.60 15.33
C LEU A 223 6.34 -37.34 14.47
N GLN A 224 7.20 -37.41 13.46
CA GLN A 224 7.41 -36.33 12.50
C GLN A 224 6.11 -35.96 11.76
N ASN A 225 5.40 -36.97 11.24
CA ASN A 225 4.15 -36.73 10.51
C ASN A 225 3.07 -36.13 11.43
N ASN A 226 2.91 -36.65 12.65
CA ASN A 226 1.92 -36.13 13.60
C ASN A 226 2.19 -34.66 13.97
N VAL A 227 3.46 -34.29 14.22
CA VAL A 227 3.82 -32.90 14.52
C VAL A 227 3.70 -32.01 13.28
N GLY A 228 4.02 -32.54 12.10
CA GLY A 228 3.79 -31.86 10.83
C GLY A 228 2.32 -31.50 10.63
N ASP A 229 1.42 -32.46 10.80
CA ASP A 229 -0.02 -32.27 10.66
C ASP A 229 -0.59 -31.29 11.71
N GLU A 230 -0.06 -31.30 12.93
CA GLU A 230 -0.50 -30.42 14.02
C GLU A 230 -0.02 -28.98 13.82
N LEU A 231 1.21 -28.79 13.34
CA LEU A 231 1.72 -27.47 12.95
C LEU A 231 0.96 -26.94 11.72
N GLU A 232 0.74 -27.76 10.69
CA GLU A 232 -0.02 -27.36 9.50
C GLU A 232 -1.43 -26.88 9.87
N LYS A 233 -2.15 -27.59 10.74
CA LYS A 233 -3.46 -27.12 11.25
C LYS A 233 -3.36 -25.80 11.99
N THR A 234 -2.35 -25.63 12.83
CA THR A 234 -2.15 -24.40 13.62
C THR A 234 -1.87 -23.17 12.73
N PHE A 235 -1.27 -23.37 11.55
CA PHE A 235 -0.98 -22.30 10.58
C PHE A 235 -2.04 -22.13 9.48
N LEU A 236 -2.79 -23.18 9.12
CA LEU A 236 -3.78 -23.16 8.03
C LEU A 236 -5.22 -22.90 8.50
N ASP A 237 -5.60 -23.32 9.72
CA ASP A 237 -6.93 -22.99 10.29
C ASP A 237 -7.01 -21.53 10.78
N GLY A 238 -6.02 -20.70 10.42
CA GLY A 238 -5.89 -19.29 10.81
C GLY A 238 -6.02 -18.26 9.70
N GLU A 239 -6.44 -18.65 8.50
CA GLU A 239 -6.92 -17.74 7.44
C GLU A 239 -8.45 -17.56 7.46
#